data_AF-A0A3N5ZNN8-F1
#
_entry.id   AF-A0A3N5ZNN8-F1
#
_cell.length_a   1.000
_cell.length_b   1.000
_cell.length_c   1.000
_cell.angle_alpha   90.00
_cell.angle_beta   90.00
_cell.angle_gamma   90.00
#
_symmetry.space_group_name_H-M   'P 1'
#
loop_
_entity.id
_entity.type
_entity.pdbx_description
1 polymer ?
#
loop_
_entity_poly.entity_id
_entity_poly.type
_entity_poly.pdbx_seq_one_letter_code
_entity_poly.pdbx_strand_id
1 'polypeptide(L)'
;MKTRVTLTIDPKVLKRARRIARDRDTSVSAVIEDLVRSTPVEGDSQRVSFSEKWAGRFELVPDNGEDPRRSALLRKYGRQSK
;
A
#
# COMPACT_ATOMS: atom_id res chain seq x y z
N MET A 1 -10.65 -11.55 -16.80
CA MET A 1 -11.94 -11.23 -17.48
C MET A 1 -12.60 -10.06 -16.76
N LYS A 2 -13.34 -9.18 -17.45
CA LYS A 2 -14.03 -8.04 -16.80
C LYS A 2 -15.47 -8.42 -16.45
N THR A 3 -15.96 -7.95 -15.31
CA THR A 3 -17.36 -8.10 -14.89
C THR A 3 -18.17 -6.88 -15.34
N ARG A 4 -19.33 -7.10 -15.96
CA ARG A 4 -20.24 -6.01 -16.36
C ARG A 4 -21.04 -5.54 -15.14
N VAL A 5 -21.01 -4.24 -14.87
CA VAL A 5 -21.79 -3.61 -13.79
C VAL A 5 -22.59 -2.46 -14.39
N THR A 6 -23.84 -2.28 -13.95
CA THR A 6 -24.70 -1.15 -14.31
C THR A 6 -24.73 -0.17 -13.14
N LEU A 7 -24.43 1.10 -13.39
CA LEU A 7 -24.36 2.15 -12.36
C LEU A 7 -25.31 3.29 -12.72
N THR A 8 -26.04 3.80 -11.74
CA THR A 8 -26.81 5.05 -11.88
C THR A 8 -25.91 6.21 -11.46
N ILE A 9 -25.69 7.17 -12.36
CA ILE A 9 -24.76 8.29 -12.16
C ILE A 9 -25.46 9.58 -12.57
N ASP A 10 -25.19 10.67 -11.85
CA ASP A 10 -25.67 12.01 -12.22
C ASP A 10 -25.27 12.37 -13.67
N PRO A 11 -26.20 12.88 -14.50
CA PRO A 11 -25.91 13.22 -15.90
C PRO A 11 -24.77 14.23 -16.10
N LYS A 12 -24.58 15.19 -15.19
CA LYS A 12 -23.48 16.16 -15.22
C LYS A 12 -22.14 15.48 -14.93
N VAL A 13 -22.13 14.52 -14.01
CA VAL A 13 -20.94 13.70 -13.72
C VAL A 13 -20.58 12.84 -14.93
N LEU A 14 -21.56 12.21 -15.60
CA LEU A 14 -21.32 11.44 -16.82
C LEU A 14 -20.71 12.30 -17.94
N LYS A 15 -21.20 13.53 -18.15
CA LYS A 15 -20.62 14.46 -19.12
C LYS A 15 -19.15 14.76 -18.81
N ARG A 16 -18.82 15.01 -17.54
CA ARG A 16 -17.44 15.24 -17.09
C ARG A 16 -16.57 14.00 -17.29
N ALA A 17 -17.06 12.82 -16.93
CA ALA A 17 -16.33 11.57 -17.10
C ALA A 17 -16.02 11.28 -18.57
N ARG A 18 -16.97 11.53 -19.50
CA ARG A 18 -16.73 11.39 -20.95
C ARG A 18 -15.66 12.35 -21.47
N ARG A 19 -15.61 13.58 -20.95
CA ARG A 19 -14.57 14.55 -21.32
C ARG A 19 -13.20 14.07 -20.84
N ILE A 20 -13.09 13.67 -19.58
CA ILE A 20 -11.84 13.10 -19.02
C ILE A 20 -11.38 11.88 -19.81
N ALA A 21 -12.31 10.99 -20.17
CA ALA A 21 -12.02 9.80 -20.96
C ALA A 21 -11.45 10.16 -22.34
N ARG A 22 -12.05 11.14 -23.04
CA ARG A 22 -11.52 11.64 -24.32
C ARG A 22 -10.14 12.28 -24.17
N ASP A 23 -9.97 13.15 -23.18
CA ASP A 23 -8.71 13.85 -22.95
C ASP A 23 -7.56 12.88 -22.61
N ARG A 24 -7.88 11.68 -22.10
CA ARG A 24 -6.93 10.60 -21.77
C ARG A 24 -6.88 9.47 -22.80
N ASP A 25 -7.53 9.62 -23.95
CA ASP A 25 -7.67 8.60 -25.00
C ASP A 25 -8.10 7.22 -24.46
N THR A 26 -9.12 7.22 -23.59
CA THR A 26 -9.61 6.01 -22.90
C THR A 26 -11.14 5.99 -22.80
N SER A 27 -11.69 4.95 -22.17
CA SER A 27 -13.13 4.78 -21.95
C SER A 27 -13.56 5.28 -20.57
N VAL A 28 -14.85 5.62 -20.41
CA VAL A 28 -15.43 5.96 -19.10
C VAL A 28 -15.27 4.81 -18.11
N SER A 29 -15.43 3.56 -18.56
CA SER A 29 -15.23 2.38 -17.70
C SER A 29 -13.80 2.29 -17.17
N ALA A 30 -12.79 2.62 -17.99
CA ALA A 30 -11.40 2.65 -17.55
C ALA A 30 -11.15 3.78 -16.53
N VAL A 31 -11.70 4.97 -16.76
CA VAL A 31 -11.62 6.08 -15.79
C VAL A 31 -12.21 5.69 -14.43
N ILE A 32 -13.36 5.02 -14.43
CA ILE A 32 -14.01 4.54 -13.20
C ILE A 32 -13.17 3.44 -12.55
N GLU A 33 -12.66 2.48 -13.33
CA GLU A 33 -11.82 1.40 -12.83
C GLU A 33 -10.54 1.93 -12.16
N ASP A 34 -9.86 2.89 -12.79
CA ASP A 34 -8.66 3.53 -12.24
C ASP A 34 -8.96 4.30 -10.96
N LEU A 35 -10.10 5.02 -10.92
CA LEU A 35 -10.53 5.74 -9.73
C LEU A 35 -10.81 4.76 -8.57
N VAL A 36 -11.55 3.69 -8.82
CA VAL A 36 -11.86 2.67 -7.80
C VAL A 36 -10.58 1.99 -7.31
N ARG A 37 -9.66 1.64 -8.21
CA ARG A 37 -8.38 1.00 -7.87
C ARG A 37 -7.46 1.92 -7.05
N SER A 38 -7.49 3.21 -7.31
CA SER A 38 -6.67 4.20 -6.61
C SER A 38 -7.30 4.72 -5.32
N THR A 39 -8.61 4.54 -5.14
CA THR A 39 -9.32 4.98 -3.94
C THR A 39 -8.99 4.04 -2.78
N PRO A 40 -8.37 4.53 -1.69
CA PRO A 40 -8.13 3.72 -0.51
C PRO A 40 -9.47 3.28 0.10
N VAL A 41 -9.60 1.99 0.42
CA VAL A 41 -10.74 1.45 1.17
C VAL A 41 -10.31 1.30 2.63
N GLU A 42 -11.08 1.88 3.54
CA GLU A 42 -10.87 1.66 4.98
C GLU A 42 -11.06 0.18 5.31
N GLY A 43 -10.08 -0.42 5.99
CA GLY A 43 -10.08 -1.86 6.32
C GLY A 43 -9.37 -2.76 5.31
N ASP A 44 -8.97 -2.26 4.13
CA ASP A 44 -8.05 -2.98 3.24
C ASP A 44 -6.59 -2.78 3.72
N SER A 45 -6.34 -3.18 4.96
CA SER A 45 -5.01 -3.21 5.55
C SER A 45 -4.29 -4.50 5.14
N GLN A 46 -3.97 -4.61 3.85
CA GLN A 46 -2.65 -5.11 3.45
C GLN A 46 -1.58 -4.00 3.54
N ARG A 47 -1.86 -2.93 4.30
CA ARG A 47 -0.80 -2.13 4.89
C ARG A 47 -0.09 -3.02 5.90
N VAL A 48 0.94 -3.72 5.41
CA VAL A 48 2.05 -4.24 6.21
C VAL A 48 2.25 -3.26 7.37
N SER A 49 1.94 -3.70 8.57
CA SER A 49 2.05 -2.87 9.76
C SER A 49 3.46 -2.29 9.83
N PHE A 50 3.62 -1.15 10.49
CA PHE A 50 4.96 -0.58 10.68
C PHE A 50 5.94 -1.64 11.21
N SER A 51 5.51 -2.47 12.15
CA SER A 51 6.26 -3.65 12.61
C SER A 51 6.62 -4.63 11.50
N GLU A 52 5.69 -5.04 10.65
CA GLU A 52 5.95 -6.00 9.57
C GLU A 52 6.84 -5.42 8.46
N LYS A 53 6.82 -4.09 8.25
CA LYS A 53 7.67 -3.42 7.26
C LYS A 53 9.15 -3.45 7.67
N TRP A 54 9.41 -3.47 8.97
CA TRP A 54 10.75 -3.43 9.56
C TRP A 54 11.21 -4.78 10.13
N ALA A 55 10.29 -5.75 10.31
CA ALA A 55 10.60 -7.10 10.75
C ALA A 55 11.58 -7.77 9.77
N GLY A 56 12.70 -8.28 10.29
CA GLY A 56 13.71 -8.99 9.50
C GLY A 56 14.66 -8.13 8.67
N ARG A 57 14.48 -6.80 8.62
CA ARG A 57 15.40 -5.87 7.91
C ARG A 57 16.44 -5.20 8.83
N PHE A 58 16.38 -5.48 10.13
CA PHE A 58 17.38 -5.00 11.08
C PHE A 58 18.60 -5.92 11.04
N GLU A 59 19.63 -5.52 10.31
CA GLU A 59 20.95 -6.12 10.42
C GLU A 59 21.75 -5.36 11.48
N LEU A 60 22.17 -6.07 12.53
CA LEU A 60 23.10 -5.52 13.50
C LEU A 60 24.47 -5.41 12.83
N VAL A 61 25.05 -4.21 12.86
CA VAL A 61 26.42 -4.00 12.39
C VAL A 61 27.36 -4.97 13.13
N PRO A 62 28.32 -5.62 12.44
CA PRO A 62 29.32 -6.48 13.08
C PRO A 62 30.01 -5.76 14.23
N ASP A 63 30.34 -6.50 15.28
CA ASP A 63 31.00 -5.92 16.45
C ASP A 63 32.44 -5.55 16.13
N ASN A 64 32.76 -4.27 16.30
CA ASN A 64 34.13 -3.75 16.13
C ASN A 64 34.85 -3.61 17.48
N GLY A 65 34.27 -4.14 18.57
CA GLY A 65 34.78 -4.11 19.94
C GLY A 65 33.63 -4.20 20.96
N GLU A 66 33.93 -4.53 22.22
CA GLU A 66 32.94 -4.70 23.29
C GLU A 66 32.16 -3.38 23.54
N ASP A 67 30.96 -3.25 22.96
CA ASP A 67 30.00 -2.21 23.34
C ASP A 67 29.10 -2.74 24.48
N PRO A 68 29.26 -2.27 25.73
CA PRO A 68 28.47 -2.76 26.86
C PRO A 68 26.96 -2.49 26.71
N ARG A 69 26.59 -1.43 25.98
CA ARG A 69 25.18 -1.10 25.70
C ARG A 69 24.60 -2.08 24.69
N ARG A 70 25.35 -2.43 23.64
CA ARG A 70 24.96 -3.50 22.69
C ARG A 70 24.73 -4.82 23.43
N SER A 71 25.66 -5.23 24.28
CA SER A 71 25.57 -6.47 25.07
C SER A 71 24.35 -6.48 25.99
N ALA A 72 24.06 -5.36 26.66
CA ALA A 72 22.87 -5.22 27.51
C ALA A 72 21.55 -5.30 26.70
N LEU A 73 21.51 -4.67 25.52
CA LEU A 73 20.33 -4.66 24.65
C LEU A 73 20.09 -6.04 24.01
N LEU A 74 21.15 -6.71 23.55
CA LEU A 74 21.08 -8.09 23.05
C LEU A 74 20.58 -9.05 24.13
N ARG A 75 21.10 -8.94 25.37
CA ARG A 75 20.63 -9.78 26.48
C ARG A 75 19.15 -9.55 26.81
N LYS A 76 18.65 -8.32 26.64
CA LYS A 76 17.28 -7.95 26.98
C LYS A 76 16.26 -8.25 25.87
N TYR A 77 16.65 -8.11 24.60
CA TYR A 77 15.74 -8.14 23.45
C TYR A 77 16.13 -9.13 22.34
N GLY A 78 17.31 -9.73 22.39
CA GLY A 78 17.84 -10.64 21.36
C GLY A 78 17.11 -11.98 21.35
N ARG A 79 15.97 -12.04 20.67
CA ARG A 79 15.33 -13.31 20.28
C ARG A 79 15.98 -13.76 18.98
N GLN A 80 16.65 -14.92 19.01
CA GLN A 80 17.13 -15.58 17.80
C GLN A 80 15.92 -15.90 16.91
N SER A 81 15.82 -15.23 15.76
CA SER A 81 14.93 -15.67 14.70
C SER A 81 15.48 -17.00 14.18
N LYS A 82 14.68 -18.05 14.30
CA LYS A 82 14.92 -19.34 13.64
C LYS A 82 14.56 -19.24 12.16
#